data_AF-A0A962PS83-F1
#
_entry.id   AF-A0A962PS83-F1
#
_cell.length_a   1.000
_cell.length_b   1.000
_cell.length_c   1.000
_cell.angle_alpha   90.00
_cell.angle_beta   90.00
_cell.angle_gamma   90.00
#
_symmetry.space_group_name_H-M   'P 1'
#
loop_
_entity.id
_entity.type
_entity.pdbx_description
1 polymer ?
#
loop_
_entity_poly.entity_id
_entity_poly.type
_entity_poly.pdbx_seq_one_letter_code
_entity_poly.pdbx_strand_id
1 'polypeptide(L)'
;MSDFDDSNTNDRGGMPLDLALARAVKDLPREIAPSRDLWAGIERRIMDEPQRTPRTWRVDWMPFAVAASLVIASLSLMINVTGFGRDDQKFVSYDRSLDNMQAEYIRVRNPLVQQFNKTNENLDPAVLEDLYRNIEIMEQARRDIEEQLRKNPDNARLVEMLMRVHEQELELLKRDYTQPTHSM
;
A
#
# COMPACT_ATOMS: atom_id res chain seq x y z
N MET A 1 36.74 -47.17 -14.88
CA MET A 1 37.83 -46.41 -14.23
C MET A 1 38.13 -45.25 -15.15
N SER A 2 37.70 -44.04 -14.77
CA SER A 2 38.11 -42.69 -15.19
C SER A 2 38.38 -42.41 -16.69
N ASP A 3 37.96 -41.31 -17.30
CA ASP A 3 37.64 -40.00 -16.73
C ASP A 3 36.73 -39.21 -17.66
N PHE A 4 35.96 -38.35 -17.02
CA PHE A 4 35.06 -37.35 -17.57
C PHE A 4 35.91 -36.09 -17.80
N ASP A 5 35.98 -35.54 -19.02
CA ASP A 5 36.42 -34.16 -19.21
C ASP A 5 35.79 -33.57 -20.46
N ASP A 6 34.62 -32.97 -20.26
CA ASP A 6 33.99 -32.08 -21.24
C ASP A 6 33.53 -30.84 -20.46
N SER A 7 34.43 -29.88 -20.28
CA SER A 7 34.11 -28.58 -19.70
C SER A 7 35.00 -27.47 -20.24
N ASN A 8 34.95 -27.24 -21.55
CA ASN A 8 35.44 -25.98 -22.12
C ASN A 8 34.35 -24.91 -22.06
N THR A 9 34.04 -24.43 -20.85
CA THR A 9 33.28 -23.20 -20.65
C THR A 9 34.27 -22.04 -20.63
N ASN A 10 34.26 -21.32 -21.74
CA ASN A 10 35.02 -20.10 -22.03
C ASN A 10 34.67 -18.98 -21.02
N ASP A 11 35.35 -18.97 -19.87
CA ASP A 11 35.23 -17.95 -18.83
C ASP A 11 36.02 -16.69 -19.24
N ARG A 12 35.34 -15.79 -19.96
CA ARG A 12 35.86 -14.46 -20.29
C ARG A 12 35.48 -13.45 -19.21
N GLY A 13 36.30 -13.40 -18.15
CA GLY A 13 36.80 -12.15 -17.53
C GLY A 13 35.86 -10.95 -17.35
N GLY A 14 34.60 -11.16 -16.99
CA GLY A 14 33.66 -10.09 -16.62
C GLY A 14 33.10 -10.35 -15.23
N MET A 15 33.17 -9.38 -14.31
CA MET A 15 32.40 -9.46 -13.06
C MET A 15 30.91 -9.61 -13.43
N PRO A 16 30.17 -10.56 -12.84
CA PRO A 16 28.74 -10.69 -13.10
C PRO A 16 28.05 -9.36 -12.82
N LEU A 17 27.13 -8.96 -13.72
CA LEU A 17 26.47 -7.65 -13.70
C LEU A 17 25.88 -7.33 -12.32
N ASP A 18 25.29 -8.33 -11.67
CA ASP A 18 24.71 -8.23 -10.34
C ASP A 18 25.73 -7.82 -9.27
N LEU A 19 26.97 -8.31 -9.38
CA LEU A 19 28.05 -7.97 -8.46
C LEU A 19 28.57 -6.55 -8.71
N ALA A 20 28.60 -6.11 -9.97
CA ALA A 20 28.96 -4.74 -10.33
C ALA A 20 27.90 -3.73 -9.81
N LEU A 21 26.62 -4.08 -9.95
CA LEU A 21 25.50 -3.27 -9.45
C LEU A 21 25.45 -3.21 -7.93
N ALA A 22 25.63 -4.35 -7.25
CA ALA A 22 25.66 -4.41 -5.79
C ALA A 22 26.78 -3.54 -5.19
N ARG A 23 27.95 -3.50 -5.86
CA ARG A 23 29.05 -2.62 -5.47
C ARG A 23 28.72 -1.14 -5.71
N ALA A 24 28.13 -0.81 -6.86
CA ALA A 24 27.72 0.57 -7.17
C ALA A 24 26.69 1.12 -6.17
N VAL A 25 25.73 0.30 -5.74
CA VAL A 25 24.73 0.69 -4.71
C VAL A 25 25.37 0.87 -3.34
N LYS A 26 26.36 0.04 -2.98
CA LYS A 26 27.10 0.17 -1.72
C LYS A 26 27.90 1.48 -1.67
N ASP A 27 28.41 1.95 -2.81
CA ASP A 27 29.23 3.15 -2.92
C ASP A 27 28.41 4.44 -3.06
N LEU A 28 27.07 4.37 -3.12
CA LEU A 28 26.22 5.56 -3.13
C LEU A 28 26.20 6.24 -1.75
N PRO A 29 26.27 7.58 -1.69
CA PRO A 29 26.10 8.31 -0.45
C PRO A 29 24.69 8.07 0.10
N ARG A 30 24.62 7.65 1.38
CA ARG A 30 23.35 7.36 2.06
C ARG A 30 22.45 8.60 2.19
N GLU A 31 23.06 9.78 2.19
CA GLU A 31 22.38 11.06 2.33
C GLU A 31 22.99 12.05 1.34
N ILE A 32 22.11 12.76 0.62
CA ILE A 32 22.48 13.83 -0.30
C ILE A 32 21.81 15.10 0.23
N ALA A 33 22.62 16.02 0.74
CA ALA A 33 22.13 17.33 1.14
C ALA A 33 21.76 18.16 -0.10
N PRO A 34 20.68 18.96 -0.06
CA PRO A 34 20.33 19.85 -1.17
C PRO A 34 21.43 20.90 -1.39
N SER A 35 21.72 21.21 -2.65
CA SER A 35 22.78 22.17 -3.03
C SER A 35 22.50 23.62 -2.65
N ARG A 36 21.28 23.93 -2.20
CA ARG A 36 20.86 25.24 -1.75
C ARG A 36 19.85 25.11 -0.61
N ASP A 37 19.73 26.17 0.18
CA ASP A 37 18.66 26.29 1.15
C ASP A 37 17.29 26.35 0.45
N LEU A 38 16.46 25.34 0.67
CA LEU A 38 15.10 25.26 0.13
C LEU A 38 14.09 25.98 1.01
N TRP A 39 14.47 26.31 2.26
CA TRP A 39 13.56 26.92 3.23
C TRP A 39 13.15 28.34 2.84
N ALA A 40 14.10 29.14 2.35
CA ALA A 40 13.83 30.51 1.87
C ALA A 40 12.76 30.57 0.74
N GLY A 41 12.68 29.53 -0.10
CA GLY A 41 11.67 29.44 -1.16
C GLY A 41 10.28 29.07 -0.64
N ILE A 42 10.22 28.23 0.39
CA ILE A 42 8.97 27.82 1.06
C ILE A 42 8.43 28.96 1.90
N GLU A 43 9.29 29.66 2.64
CA GLU A 43 8.92 30.80 3.49
C GLU A 43 8.25 31.92 2.69
N ARG A 44 8.79 32.27 1.52
CA ARG A 44 8.15 33.26 0.63
C ARG A 44 6.73 32.85 0.24
N ARG A 45 6.51 31.58 -0.11
CA ARG A 45 5.19 31.12 -0.53
C ARG A 45 4.17 31.08 0.60
N ILE A 46 4.62 30.84 1.84
CA ILE A 46 3.77 30.90 3.03
C ILE A 46 3.40 32.35 3.34
N MET A 47 4.34 33.29 3.20
CA MET A 47 4.09 34.71 3.45
C MET A 47 3.27 35.39 2.34
N ASP A 48 3.40 34.91 1.10
CA ASP A 48 2.68 35.44 -0.07
C ASP A 48 1.26 34.88 -0.20
N GLU A 49 0.84 33.94 0.65
CA GLU A 49 -0.54 33.44 0.66
C GLU A 49 -1.42 34.39 1.51
N PRO A 50 -2.27 35.25 0.90
CA PRO A 50 -3.14 36.11 1.67
C PRO A 50 -4.14 35.22 2.41
N GLN A 51 -3.99 35.14 3.73
CA GLN A 51 -5.02 34.56 4.60
C GLN A 51 -6.33 35.27 4.27
N ARG A 52 -7.29 34.53 3.71
CA ARG A 52 -8.62 35.05 3.41
C ARG A 52 -9.25 35.48 4.74
N THR A 53 -9.14 36.76 5.04
CA THR A 53 -9.80 37.36 6.21
C THR A 53 -11.30 37.10 6.07
N PRO A 54 -11.96 36.48 7.04
CA PRO A 54 -13.41 36.35 7.00
C PRO A 54 -13.99 37.76 7.00
N ARG A 55 -14.72 38.11 5.94
CA ARG A 55 -15.42 39.38 5.81
C ARG A 55 -16.56 39.39 6.82
N THR A 56 -16.32 39.94 8.00
CA THR A 56 -17.36 40.09 9.03
C THR A 56 -18.29 41.23 8.64
N TRP A 57 -19.45 40.91 8.08
CA TRP A 57 -20.56 41.86 7.96
C TRP A 57 -21.14 42.10 9.35
N ARG A 58 -20.86 43.26 9.95
CA ARG A 58 -21.60 43.72 11.14
C ARG A 58 -22.90 44.36 10.68
N VAL A 59 -24.02 43.72 11.00
CA VAL A 59 -25.37 44.25 10.82
C VAL A 59 -25.98 44.35 12.22
N ASP A 60 -26.24 45.58 12.66
CA ASP A 60 -26.79 45.90 13.98
C ASP A 60 -28.26 45.49 14.07
N TRP A 61 -28.52 44.32 14.63
CA TRP A 61 -29.87 43.82 14.89
C TRP A 61 -30.06 43.61 16.40
N MET A 62 -30.51 44.68 17.05
CA MET A 62 -31.19 44.62 18.34
C MET A 62 -32.67 44.95 18.07
N PRO A 63 -33.69 44.27 18.65
CA PRO A 63 -33.68 43.24 19.70
C PRO A 63 -34.54 42.00 19.32
N PHE A 64 -33.98 40.97 18.69
CA PHE A 64 -34.62 39.64 18.59
C PHE A 64 -33.85 38.55 19.35
N ALA A 65 -32.92 38.96 20.22
CA ALA A 65 -31.91 38.09 20.84
C ALA A 65 -32.44 37.04 21.84
N VAL A 66 -33.74 37.02 22.17
CA VAL A 66 -34.27 36.05 23.15
C VAL A 66 -34.85 34.79 22.51
N ALA A 67 -35.29 34.81 21.24
CA ALA A 67 -35.82 33.61 20.58
C ALA A 67 -34.72 32.76 19.89
N ALA A 68 -33.59 33.38 19.52
CA ALA A 68 -32.52 32.70 18.82
C ALA A 68 -31.77 31.68 19.70
N SER A 69 -31.73 31.85 21.03
CA SER A 69 -31.02 30.93 21.92
C SER A 69 -31.62 29.52 21.93
N LEU A 70 -32.96 29.40 21.83
CA LEU A 70 -33.64 28.10 21.72
C LEU A 70 -33.44 27.46 20.35
N VAL A 71 -33.41 28.25 19.27
CA VAL A 71 -33.15 27.77 17.91
C VAL A 71 -31.69 27.36 17.73
N ILE A 72 -30.73 28.11 18.30
CA ILE A 72 -29.31 27.76 18.27
C ILE A 72 -29.04 26.53 19.14
N ALA A 73 -29.63 26.42 20.34
CA ALA A 73 -29.48 25.21 21.16
C ALA A 73 -30.08 23.97 20.49
N SER A 74 -31.25 24.09 19.86
CA SER A 74 -31.88 22.99 19.11
C SER A 74 -31.15 22.67 17.79
N LEU A 75 -30.62 23.65 17.06
CA LEU A 75 -29.73 23.41 15.92
C LEU A 75 -28.39 22.80 16.36
N SER A 76 -27.81 23.24 17.48
CA SER A 76 -26.58 22.65 18.04
C SER A 76 -26.80 21.20 18.44
N LEU A 77 -27.96 20.86 19.03
CA LEU A 77 -28.36 19.47 19.29
C LEU A 77 -28.61 18.68 17.99
N MET A 78 -29.19 19.29 16.94
CA MET A 78 -29.44 18.62 15.65
C MET A 78 -28.15 18.41 14.83
N ILE A 79 -27.18 19.32 14.91
CA ILE A 79 -25.85 19.17 14.31
C ILE A 79 -25.01 18.15 15.09
N ASN A 80 -25.20 18.03 16.41
CA ASN A 80 -24.55 17.03 17.26
C ASN A 80 -25.17 15.62 17.07
N VAL A 81 -26.49 15.50 16.97
CA VAL A 81 -27.21 14.23 16.69
C VAL A 81 -26.95 13.70 15.26
N THR A 82 -26.75 14.58 14.28
CA THR A 82 -26.27 14.16 12.93
C THR A 82 -24.75 13.94 12.88
N GLY A 83 -24.00 14.33 13.92
CA GLY A 83 -22.57 14.07 14.07
C GLY A 83 -22.26 12.64 14.49
N PHE A 84 -23.13 12.03 15.32
CA PHE A 84 -23.03 10.60 15.68
C PHE A 84 -23.16 9.65 14.48
N GLY A 85 -23.73 10.11 13.36
CA GLY A 85 -23.79 9.33 12.13
C GLY A 85 -22.61 9.55 11.17
N ARG A 86 -21.74 10.56 11.37
CA ARG A 86 -20.66 10.85 10.40
C ARG A 86 -19.46 9.92 10.55
N ASP A 87 -19.13 9.51 11.78
CA ASP A 87 -18.06 8.54 12.01
C ASP A 87 -18.53 7.11 11.73
N ASP A 88 -19.76 6.77 12.14
CA ASP A 88 -20.40 5.49 11.78
C ASP A 88 -20.56 5.33 10.25
N GLN A 89 -20.97 6.37 9.52
CA GLN A 89 -21.07 6.32 8.06
C GLN A 89 -19.72 6.18 7.37
N LYS A 90 -18.65 6.78 7.91
CA LYS A 90 -17.29 6.57 7.41
C LYS A 90 -16.85 5.13 7.63
N PHE A 91 -16.99 4.60 8.85
CA PHE A 91 -16.62 3.22 9.17
C PHE A 91 -17.35 2.21 8.28
N VAL A 92 -18.68 2.32 8.15
CA VAL A 92 -19.49 1.43 7.29
C VAL A 92 -19.12 1.54 5.81
N SER A 93 -18.73 2.73 5.33
CA SER A 93 -18.28 2.91 3.94
C SER A 93 -16.90 2.29 3.68
N TYR A 94 -15.99 2.40 4.66
CA TYR A 94 -14.65 1.79 4.59
C TYR A 94 -14.75 0.26 4.61
N ASP A 95 -15.49 -0.31 5.56
CA ASP A 95 -15.70 -1.77 5.62
C ASP A 95 -16.28 -2.30 4.31
N ARG A 96 -17.28 -1.62 3.73
CA ARG A 96 -17.83 -1.99 2.43
C ARG A 96 -16.79 -1.90 1.30
N SER A 97 -15.92 -0.89 1.32
CA SER A 97 -14.85 -0.75 0.31
C SER A 97 -13.82 -1.87 0.40
N LEU A 98 -13.46 -2.28 1.63
CA LEU A 98 -12.53 -3.37 1.88
C LEU A 98 -13.14 -4.72 1.50
N ASP A 99 -14.41 -4.95 1.85
CA ASP A 99 -15.13 -6.17 1.45
C ASP A 99 -15.22 -6.30 -0.08
N ASN A 100 -15.49 -5.19 -0.78
CA ASN A 100 -15.51 -5.18 -2.25
C ASN A 100 -14.14 -5.50 -2.84
N MET A 101 -13.07 -4.88 -2.33
CA MET A 101 -11.69 -5.15 -2.76
C MET A 101 -11.30 -6.61 -2.50
N GLN A 102 -11.65 -7.14 -1.34
CA GLN A 102 -11.43 -8.55 -0.99
C GLN A 102 -12.21 -9.50 -1.90
N ALA A 103 -13.45 -9.17 -2.25
CA ALA A 103 -14.27 -9.98 -3.15
C ALA A 103 -13.69 -10.00 -4.57
N GLU A 104 -13.19 -8.87 -5.07
CA GLU A 104 -12.50 -8.79 -6.35
C GLU A 104 -11.21 -9.61 -6.34
N TYR A 105 -10.42 -9.46 -5.28
CA TYR A 105 -9.21 -10.25 -5.07
C TYR A 105 -9.48 -11.77 -5.11
N ILE A 106 -10.43 -12.26 -4.32
CA ILE A 106 -10.80 -13.69 -4.27
C ILE A 106 -11.25 -14.21 -5.64
N ARG A 107 -11.99 -13.39 -6.40
CA ARG A 107 -12.48 -13.75 -7.75
C ARG A 107 -11.31 -14.04 -8.70
N VAL A 108 -10.23 -13.28 -8.61
CA VAL A 108 -9.03 -13.47 -9.44
C VAL A 108 -8.13 -14.57 -8.87
N ARG A 109 -7.97 -14.62 -7.55
CA ARG A 109 -7.09 -15.56 -6.85
C ARG A 109 -7.53 -17.02 -7.00
N ASN A 110 -8.80 -17.32 -6.77
CA ASN A 110 -9.31 -18.70 -6.76
C ASN A 110 -9.00 -19.52 -8.04
N PRO A 111 -9.26 -19.00 -9.26
CA PRO A 111 -8.89 -19.74 -10.47
C PRO A 111 -7.38 -19.88 -10.63
N LEU A 112 -6.59 -18.89 -10.20
CA LEU A 112 -5.13 -18.96 -10.24
C LEU A 112 -4.56 -20.01 -9.29
N VAL A 113 -5.10 -20.16 -8.09
CA VAL A 113 -4.71 -21.23 -7.16
C VAL A 113 -4.99 -22.60 -7.76
N GLN A 114 -6.16 -22.79 -8.40
CA GLN A 114 -6.48 -24.05 -9.06
C GLN A 114 -5.52 -24.37 -10.21
N GLN A 115 -5.15 -23.35 -10.98
CA GLN A 115 -4.18 -23.50 -12.06
C GLN A 115 -2.78 -23.80 -11.51
N PHE A 116 -2.32 -23.04 -10.51
CA PHE A 116 -1.05 -23.22 -9.83
C PHE A 116 -0.89 -24.66 -9.31
N ASN A 117 -1.90 -25.17 -8.60
CA ASN A 117 -1.85 -26.54 -8.06
C ASN A 117 -1.76 -27.60 -9.15
N LYS A 118 -2.45 -27.42 -10.29
CA LYS A 118 -2.40 -28.37 -11.42
C LYS A 118 -1.06 -28.32 -12.15
N THR A 119 -0.55 -27.12 -12.42
CA THR A 119 0.69 -26.94 -13.17
C THR A 119 1.91 -27.39 -12.36
N ASN A 120 1.87 -27.19 -11.03
CA ASN A 120 3.02 -27.43 -10.17
C ASN A 120 2.98 -28.77 -9.42
N GLU A 121 2.04 -29.66 -9.74
CA GLU A 121 1.88 -30.97 -9.06
C GLU A 121 3.11 -31.88 -9.17
N ASN A 122 3.90 -31.68 -10.24
CA ASN A 122 5.08 -32.47 -10.56
C ASN A 122 6.40 -31.76 -10.23
N LEU A 123 6.35 -30.61 -9.53
CA LEU A 123 7.57 -29.93 -9.08
C LEU A 123 8.31 -30.76 -8.03
N ASP A 124 9.61 -30.46 -7.87
CA ASP A 124 10.38 -30.98 -6.75
C ASP A 124 9.66 -30.66 -5.41
N PRO A 125 9.50 -31.64 -4.51
CA PRO A 125 8.76 -31.44 -3.26
C PRO A 125 9.30 -30.31 -2.38
N ALA A 126 10.62 -30.07 -2.37
CA ALA A 126 11.22 -29.01 -1.57
C ALA A 126 10.88 -27.62 -2.16
N VAL A 127 10.90 -27.49 -3.49
CA VAL A 127 10.50 -26.26 -4.18
C VAL A 127 9.01 -25.96 -3.94
N LEU A 128 8.18 -27.00 -4.01
CA LEU A 128 6.75 -26.87 -3.78
C LEU A 128 6.45 -26.46 -2.32
N GLU A 129 7.18 -27.00 -1.35
CA GLU A 129 7.09 -26.61 0.06
C GLU A 129 7.44 -25.13 0.26
N ASP A 130 8.54 -24.65 -0.33
CA ASP A 130 8.95 -23.24 -0.24
C ASP A 130 7.91 -22.30 -0.85
N LEU A 131 7.30 -22.66 -1.97
CA LEU A 131 6.23 -21.87 -2.59
C LEU A 131 4.99 -21.79 -1.69
N TYR A 132 4.55 -22.91 -1.12
CA TYR A 132 3.42 -22.90 -0.19
C TYR A 132 3.72 -22.10 1.08
N ARG A 133 4.93 -22.21 1.62
CA ARG A 133 5.39 -21.40 2.75
C ARG A 133 5.35 -19.91 2.43
N ASN A 134 5.80 -19.51 1.25
CA ASN A 134 5.75 -18.11 0.82
C ASN A 134 4.30 -17.60 0.70
N ILE A 135 3.40 -18.38 0.10
CA ILE A 135 1.97 -18.04 0.04
C ILE A 135 1.38 -17.90 1.46
N GLU A 136 1.73 -18.80 2.38
CA GLU A 136 1.25 -18.74 3.77
C GLU A 136 1.71 -17.47 4.49
N ILE A 137 2.98 -17.07 4.31
CA ILE A 137 3.53 -15.82 4.86
C ILE A 137 2.73 -14.61 4.34
N MET A 138 2.41 -14.58 3.05
CA MET A 138 1.67 -13.49 2.42
C MET A 138 0.22 -13.44 2.92
N GLU A 139 -0.43 -14.59 3.08
CA GLU A 139 -1.77 -14.70 3.67
C GLU A 139 -1.80 -14.24 5.13
N GLN A 140 -0.76 -14.53 5.92
CA GLN A 140 -0.64 -13.99 7.27
C GLN A 140 -0.47 -12.47 7.26
N ALA A 141 0.42 -11.95 6.41
CA ALA A 141 0.63 -10.51 6.27
C ALA A 141 -0.67 -9.78 5.86
N ARG A 142 -1.45 -10.36 4.94
CA ARG A 142 -2.76 -9.85 4.54
C ARG A 142 -3.71 -9.74 5.74
N ARG A 143 -3.86 -10.81 6.52
CA ARG A 143 -4.70 -10.82 7.72
C ARG A 143 -4.29 -9.78 8.74
N ASP A 144 -2.98 -9.65 8.98
CA ASP A 144 -2.44 -8.68 9.93
C ASP A 144 -2.74 -7.24 9.47
N ILE A 145 -2.56 -6.95 8.18
CA ILE A 145 -2.85 -5.64 7.61
C ILE A 145 -4.35 -5.33 7.70
N GLU A 146 -5.23 -6.27 7.36
CA GLU A 146 -6.68 -6.12 7.48
C GLU A 146 -7.12 -5.83 8.92
N GLU A 147 -6.53 -6.52 9.90
CA GLU A 147 -6.80 -6.26 11.31
C GLU A 147 -6.38 -4.84 11.71
N GLN A 148 -5.18 -4.40 11.29
CA GLN A 148 -4.71 -3.05 11.59
C GLN A 148 -5.52 -1.98 10.87
N LEU A 149 -6.01 -2.27 9.66
CA LEU A 149 -6.80 -1.36 8.85
C LEU A 149 -8.21 -1.18 9.43
N ARG A 150 -8.82 -2.23 10.00
CA ARG A 150 -10.05 -2.10 10.78
C ARG A 150 -9.89 -1.18 12.00
N LYS A 151 -8.70 -1.15 12.61
CA LYS A 151 -8.39 -0.26 13.75
C LYS A 151 -8.06 1.17 13.29
N ASN A 152 -7.50 1.32 12.08
CA ASN A 152 -7.03 2.60 11.53
C ASN A 152 -7.50 2.76 10.07
N PRO A 153 -8.82 2.94 9.82
CA PRO A 153 -9.40 2.89 8.46
C PRO A 153 -8.97 4.03 7.54
N ASP A 154 -8.50 5.14 8.10
CA ASP A 154 -7.98 6.30 7.37
C ASP A 154 -6.49 6.19 7.01
N ASN A 155 -5.82 5.12 7.43
CA ASN A 155 -4.40 4.90 7.14
C ASN A 155 -4.18 4.39 5.71
N ALA A 156 -4.04 5.33 4.78
CA ALA A 156 -3.81 5.03 3.36
C ALA A 156 -2.58 4.14 3.09
N ARG A 157 -1.56 4.17 3.96
CA ARG A 157 -0.38 3.31 3.82
C ARG A 157 -0.72 1.84 4.04
N LEU A 158 -1.62 1.53 4.98
CA LEU A 158 -2.07 0.15 5.20
C LEU A 158 -2.87 -0.38 4.00
N VAL A 159 -3.69 0.47 3.37
CA VAL A 159 -4.40 0.13 2.12
C VAL A 159 -3.40 -0.19 1.01
N GLU A 160 -2.39 0.65 0.82
CA GLU A 160 -1.34 0.42 -0.19
C GLU A 160 -0.55 -0.87 0.09
N MET A 161 -0.23 -1.16 1.35
CA MET A 161 0.43 -2.41 1.73
C MET A 161 -0.45 -3.63 1.40
N LEU A 162 -1.76 -3.55 1.69
CA LEU A 162 -2.70 -4.62 1.37
C LEU A 162 -2.75 -4.89 -0.14
N MET A 163 -2.84 -3.83 -0.95
CA MET A 163 -2.81 -3.93 -2.41
C MET A 163 -1.52 -4.60 -2.91
N ARG A 164 -0.36 -4.19 -2.39
CA ARG A 164 0.93 -4.80 -2.76
C ARG A 164 1.02 -6.27 -2.42
N VAL A 165 0.52 -6.68 -1.25
CA VAL A 165 0.48 -8.10 -0.86
C VAL A 165 -0.42 -8.90 -1.81
N HIS A 166 -1.59 -8.37 -2.19
CA HIS A 166 -2.44 -9.01 -3.20
C HIS A 166 -1.73 -9.15 -4.54
N GLU A 167 -1.11 -8.09 -5.05
CA GLU A 167 -0.40 -8.10 -6.33
C GLU A 167 0.70 -9.16 -6.35
N GLN A 168 1.55 -9.18 -5.33
CA GLN A 168 2.62 -10.15 -5.20
C GLN A 168 2.09 -11.59 -5.15
N GLU A 169 0.98 -11.84 -4.44
CA GLU A 169 0.43 -13.19 -4.34
C GLU A 169 -0.12 -13.65 -5.70
N LEU A 170 -0.81 -12.76 -6.42
CA LEU A 170 -1.29 -13.05 -7.78
C LEU A 170 -0.13 -13.24 -8.75
N GLU A 171 0.97 -12.49 -8.64
CA GLU A 171 2.18 -12.70 -9.44
C GLU A 171 2.82 -14.05 -9.17
N LEU A 172 2.94 -14.44 -7.90
CA LEU A 172 3.44 -15.75 -7.49
C LEU A 172 2.58 -16.84 -8.12
N LEU A 173 1.25 -16.73 -8.02
CA LEU A 173 0.33 -17.74 -8.55
C LEU A 173 0.30 -17.81 -10.09
N LYS A 174 0.60 -16.71 -10.79
CA LYS A 174 0.65 -16.65 -12.26
C LYS A 174 1.95 -17.19 -12.83
N ARG A 175 3.03 -17.15 -12.04
CA ARG A 175 4.35 -17.54 -12.52
C ARG A 175 4.39 -19.04 -12.81
N ASP A 176 4.95 -19.38 -13.96
CA ASP A 176 5.25 -20.76 -14.32
C ASP A 176 6.59 -21.15 -13.70
N TYR A 177 6.56 -22.12 -12.78
CA TYR A 177 7.74 -22.67 -12.10
C TYR A 177 8.21 -23.99 -12.71
N THR A 178 7.46 -24.54 -13.68
CA THR A 178 7.82 -25.78 -14.37
C THR A 178 8.91 -25.55 -15.42
N GLN A 179 9.06 -24.31 -15.86
CA GLN A 179 10.15 -23.91 -16.73
C GLN A 179 11.35 -23.48 -15.87
N PRO A 180 12.54 -24.10 -16.03
CA PRO A 180 13.74 -23.54 -15.44
C PRO A 180 13.88 -22.11 -15.96
N THR A 181 14.13 -21.18 -15.05
CA THR A 181 14.29 -19.75 -15.33
C THR A 181 15.44 -19.54 -16.31
N HIS A 182 15.16 -19.65 -17.61
CA HIS A 182 16.02 -19.13 -18.65
C HIS A 182 15.77 -17.62 -18.71
N SER A 183 16.55 -16.89 -17.92
CA SER A 183 16.72 -15.46 -18.05
C SER A 183 18.20 -15.24 -18.36
N MET A 184 18.45 -14.90 -19.63
CA MET A 184 19.72 -14.38 -20.15
C MET A 184 20.07 -13.03 -19.52
#